data_AF-A0A550GRF2-F1
#
_entry.id   AF-A0A550GRF2-F1
#
_cell.length_a   1.000
_cell.length_b   1.000
_cell.length_c   1.000
_cell.angle_alpha   90.00
_cell.angle_beta   90.00
_cell.angle_gamma   90.00
#
_symmetry.space_group_name_H-M   'P 1'
#
loop_
_entity.id
_entity.type
_entity.pdbx_description
1 polymer ?
#
loop_
_entity_poly.entity_id
_entity_poly.type
_entity_poly.pdbx_seq_one_letter_code
_entity_poly.pdbx_strand_id
1 'polypeptide(L)' 'MSYKGQLEGIITDKDILRLMPTLIDIVRERSRIQSADSGAGPSLVGYCSMCEQYSSNLRFIDGELICEECRAES' A
#
# COMPACT_ATOMS: atom_id res chain seq x y z
N MET A 1 31.15 22.09 -7.77
CA MET A 1 31.17 20.93 -8.69
C MET A 1 29.75 20.40 -8.79
N SER A 2 29.01 20.71 -9.86
CA SER A 2 27.70 20.12 -10.12
C SER A 2 27.89 18.88 -10.98
N TYR A 3 27.52 17.73 -10.47
CA TYR A 3 27.42 16.49 -11.25
C TYR A 3 25.93 16.23 -11.47
N LYS A 4 25.54 15.94 -12.73
CA LYS A 4 24.17 15.62 -13.21
C LYS A 4 23.28 16.80 -13.62
N GLY A 5 23.68 17.52 -14.67
CA GLY A 5 22.84 18.47 -15.41
C GLY A 5 22.58 18.09 -16.87
N GLN A 6 22.89 16.85 -17.25
CA GLN A 6 22.72 16.36 -18.63
C GLN A 6 21.50 15.42 -18.71
N LEU A 7 20.77 15.48 -19.83
CA LEU A 7 19.63 14.62 -20.11
C LEU A 7 20.13 13.19 -20.38
N GLU A 8 19.86 12.27 -19.45
CA GLU A 8 20.31 10.87 -19.53
C GLU A 8 19.34 9.94 -20.28
N GLY A 9 18.12 10.41 -20.59
CA GLY A 9 17.13 9.60 -21.29
C GLY A 9 15.71 10.14 -21.18
N ILE A 10 14.81 9.55 -21.96
CA ILE A 10 13.38 9.88 -21.99
C ILE A 10 12.60 8.60 -21.68
N ILE A 11 11.70 8.66 -20.71
CA ILE A 11 10.75 7.59 -20.41
C ILE A 11 9.37 7.99 -20.92
N THR A 12 8.67 7.07 -21.56
CA THR A 12 7.32 7.27 -22.08
C THR A 12 6.32 6.35 -21.38
N ASP A 13 5.03 6.67 -21.47
CA ASP A 13 3.97 5.83 -20.92
C ASP A 13 4.04 4.40 -21.48
N LYS A 14 4.46 4.24 -22.74
CA LYS A 14 4.66 2.93 -23.37
C LYS A 14 5.75 2.11 -22.68
N ASP A 15 6.77 2.74 -22.11
CA ASP A 15 7.85 2.06 -21.41
C ASP A 15 7.40 1.56 -20.04
N ILE A 16 6.56 2.34 -19.35
CA ILE A 16 5.88 1.93 -18.10
C ILE A 16 4.92 0.78 -18.39
N LEU A 17 4.11 0.92 -19.45
CA LEU A 17 3.07 -0.05 -19.78
C LEU A 17 3.62 -1.43 -20.17
N ARG A 18 4.83 -1.50 -20.76
CA ARG A 18 5.49 -2.78 -21.06
C ARG A 18 5.91 -3.58 -19.83
N LEU A 19 6.05 -2.94 -18.67
CA LEU A 19 6.32 -3.61 -17.40
C LEU A 19 5.04 -4.05 -16.68
N MET A 20 3.88 -3.54 -17.08
CA MET A 20 2.60 -3.91 -16.46
C MET A 20 2.33 -5.42 -16.46
N PRO A 21 2.60 -6.20 -17.54
CA PRO A 21 2.32 -7.64 -17.55
C PRO A 21 3.01 -8.39 -16.41
N THR A 22 4.28 -8.08 -16.11
CA THR A 22 5.02 -8.73 -15.03
C THR A 22 4.59 -8.25 -13.64
N LEU A 23 4.13 -7.00 -13.52
CA LEU A 23 3.58 -6.46 -12.27
C LEU A 23 2.22 -7.10 -11.92
N ILE A 24 1.39 -7.40 -12.92
CA ILE A 24 0.09 -8.09 -12.71
C ILE A 24 0.30 -9.47 -12.10
N ASP A 25 1.28 -10.23 -12.57
CA ASP A 25 1.58 -11.56 -12.04
C ASP A 25 2.05 -11.51 -10.59
N ILE A 26 2.87 -10.51 -10.22
CA ILE A 26 3.30 -10.27 -8.84
C ILE A 26 2.11 -9.92 -7.94
N VAL A 27 1.20 -9.06 -8.41
CA VAL A 27 0.00 -8.68 -7.66
C VAL A 27 -0.94 -9.88 -7.48
N ARG A 28 -1.13 -10.70 -8.53
CA ARG A 28 -1.93 -11.92 -8.47
C ARG A 28 -1.39 -12.94 -7.48
N GLU A 29 -0.08 -13.18 -7.48
CA GLU A 29 0.52 -14.13 -6.54
C GLU A 29 0.45 -13.62 -5.10
N ARG A 30 0.67 -12.32 -4.88
CA ARG A 30 0.45 -11.69 -3.56
C ARG A 30 -1.00 -11.80 -3.10
N SER A 31 -1.96 -11.60 -3.99
CA SER A 31 -3.38 -11.78 -3.69
C SER A 31 -3.68 -13.23 -3.31
N ARG A 32 -3.13 -14.21 -4.03
CA ARG A 32 -3.32 -15.64 -3.75
C ARG A 32 -2.80 -16.03 -2.36
N ILE A 33 -1.64 -15.49 -1.97
CA ILE A 33 -1.05 -15.71 -0.64
C ILE A 33 -1.88 -15.01 0.44
N GLN A 34 -2.31 -13.76 0.22
CA GLN A 34 -3.14 -13.02 1.17
C GLN A 34 -4.55 -13.62 1.34
N SER A 35 -5.13 -14.22 0.31
CA SER A 35 -6.44 -14.89 0.41
C SER A 35 -6.44 -16.15 1.27
N ALA A 36 -5.27 -16.70 1.63
CA ALA A 36 -5.17 -17.80 2.59
C ALA A 36 -5.17 -17.32 4.06
N ASP A 37 -4.99 -16.02 4.30
CA ASP A 37 -4.96 -15.40 5.64
C ASP A 37 -6.33 -14.74 5.92
N SER A 38 -7.34 -15.59 6.08
CA SER A 38 -8.73 -15.21 6.28
C SER A 38 -9.01 -14.67 7.68
N GLY A 39 -8.51 -13.47 7.98
CA GLY A 39 -8.91 -12.78 9.21
C GLY A 39 -8.71 -11.28 9.22
N ALA A 40 -7.74 -10.77 8.46
CA ALA A 40 -7.39 -9.38 8.57
C ALA A 40 -6.55 -8.98 7.35
N GLY A 41 -7.10 -8.22 6.38
CA GLY A 41 -6.34 -7.50 5.33
C GLY A 41 -5.08 -6.74 5.81
N PRO A 42 -4.34 -6.01 4.96
CA PRO A 42 -3.05 -5.44 5.34
C PRO A 42 -3.18 -4.49 6.55
N SER A 43 -2.37 -4.77 7.58
CA SER A 43 -2.19 -3.91 8.74
C SER A 43 -1.51 -2.62 8.30
N LEU A 44 -2.18 -1.47 8.43
CA LEU A 44 -1.61 -0.18 8.07
C LEU A 44 -0.96 0.47 9.29
N VAL A 45 0.08 1.27 9.06
CA VAL A 45 0.81 2.00 10.09
C VAL A 45 0.55 3.49 9.94
N GLY A 46 0.19 4.17 11.03
CA GLY A 46 -0.15 5.60 11.02
C GLY A 46 -0.90 6.02 12.27
N TYR A 47 -1.74 7.06 12.16
CA TYR A 47 -2.58 7.54 13.25
C TYR A 47 -4.05 7.12 13.06
N CYS A 48 -4.71 6.74 14.16
CA CYS A 48 -6.14 6.45 14.19
C CYS A 48 -6.96 7.73 14.01
N SER A 49 -8.01 7.67 13.20
CA SER A 49 -8.90 8.80 12.90
C SER A 49 -9.83 9.13 14.08
N MET A 50 -10.06 8.18 14.99
CA MET A 50 -10.93 8.35 16.16
C MET A 50 -10.21 8.80 17.43
N CYS A 51 -9.08 8.16 17.77
CA CYS A 51 -8.38 8.42 19.05
C CYS A 51 -7.03 9.14 18.86
N GLU A 52 -6.64 9.44 17.62
CA GLU A 52 -5.40 10.12 17.25
C GLU A 52 -4.12 9.42 17.75
N GLN A 53 -4.21 8.18 18.19
CA GLN A 53 -3.06 7.39 18.61
C GLN A 53 -2.37 6.76 17.41
N TYR A 54 -1.04 6.69 17.49
CA TYR A 54 -0.25 5.93 16.53
C TYR A 54 -0.50 4.44 16.74
N SER A 55 -0.80 3.72 15.66
CA SER A 55 -0.94 2.26 15.66
C SER A 55 -0.27 1.69 14.41
N SER A 56 0.35 0.52 14.58
CA SER A 56 0.84 -0.31 13.47
C SER A 56 -0.22 -1.28 12.94
N ASN A 57 -1.43 -1.22 13.49
CA ASN A 57 -2.56 -2.12 13.24
C ASN A 57 -3.85 -1.35 12.96
N LEU A 58 -3.75 -0.41 12.03
CA LEU A 58 -4.88 0.31 11.45
C LEU A 58 -5.59 -0.52 10.38
N ARG A 59 -6.92 -0.33 10.31
CA ARG A 59 -7.81 -0.86 9.27
C ARG A 59 -8.50 0.28 8.56
N PHE A 60 -8.63 0.16 7.25
CA PHE A 60 -9.44 1.08 6.46
C PHE A 60 -10.91 0.63 6.52
N ILE A 61 -11.76 1.37 7.23
CA ILE A 61 -13.18 1.10 7.42
C ILE A 61 -13.93 2.39 7.08
N ASP A 62 -14.90 2.31 6.16
CA ASP A 62 -15.74 3.44 5.75
C ASP A 62 -15.00 4.73 5.35
N GLY A 63 -13.79 4.59 4.79
CA GLY A 63 -12.98 5.73 4.36
C GLY A 63 -11.97 6.23 5.41
N GLU A 64 -11.96 5.64 6.60
CA GLU A 64 -11.15 6.07 7.74
C GLU A 64 -10.18 4.98 8.21
N LEU A 65 -9.05 5.40 8.80
CA LEU A 65 -8.10 4.51 9.44
C LEU A 65 -8.43 4.38 10.92
N ILE A 66 -8.86 3.19 11.35
CA ILE A 66 -9.28 2.91 12.74
C ILE A 66 -8.32 1.88 13.36
N CYS A 67 -7.84 2.09 14.60
CA CYS A 67 -6.94 1.17 15.33
C CYS A 67 -7.67 -0.03 15.96
N GLU A 68 -6.93 -1.03 16.45
CA GLU A 68 -7.56 -2.22 17.06
C GLU A 68 -8.42 -1.91 18.27
N GLU A 69 -8.06 -0.91 19.07
CA GLU A 69 -8.79 -0.53 20.26
C GLU A 69 -10.17 0.05 19.90
N CYS A 70 -10.22 1.02 18.99
CA CYS A 70 -11.48 1.63 18.55
C CYS A 70 -12.40 0.63 17.82
N ARG A 71 -11.83 -0.37 17.13
CA ARG A 71 -12.62 -1.44 16.50
C ARG A 71 -13.20 -2.43 17.50
N ALA A 72 -12.51 -2.67 18.63
CA ALA A 72 -12.97 -3.58 19.67
C ALA A 72 -14.11 -2.98 20.51
N GLU A 73 -14.26 -1.65 20.48
CA GLU A 73 -15.34 -0.89 21.13
C GLU A 73 -16.60 -0.74 20.26
N SER A 74 -16.62 -1.35 19.07
CA SER A 74 -17.70 -1.29 18.06
C SER A 74 -18.72 -2.43 18.20
#